data_AF-P0DPG7-F1
#
_entry.id   AF-P0DPG7-F1
#
_cell.length_a   1.000
_cell.length_b   1.000
_cell.length_c   1.000
_cell.angle_alpha   90.00
_cell.angle_beta   90.00
_cell.angle_gamma   90.00
#
_symmetry.space_group_name_H-M   'P 1'
#
loop_
_entity.id
_entity.type
_entity.pdbx_description
1 polymer ?
#
loop_
_entity_poly.entity_id
_entity_poly.type
_entity_poly.pdbx_seq_one_letter_code
_entity_poly.pdbx_strand_id
1 'polypeptide(L)' 'CGDINAPCQSDCDCCGYSVTCDCYWGNECKCRESNFAIGM' A
#
# COMPACT_ATOMS: atom_id res chain seq x y z
N CYS A 1 -5.19 8.85 6.42
CA CYS A 1 -4.34 7.85 5.76
C CYS A 1 -3.49 7.15 6.83
N GLY A 2 -3.00 5.94 6.57
CA GLY A 2 -2.19 5.11 7.46
C GLY A 2 -0.83 4.79 6.85
N ASP A 3 0.16 4.56 7.71
CA ASP A 3 1.54 4.29 7.32
C ASP A 3 1.74 2.91 6.69
N ILE A 4 2.98 2.57 6.34
CA ILE A 4 3.30 1.24 5.82
C ILE A 4 2.90 0.12 6.80
N ASN A 5 2.26 -0.91 6.26
CA ASN A 5 1.58 -2.02 6.94
C ASN A 5 0.27 -1.66 7.65
N ALA A 6 -0.19 -0.41 7.61
CA ALA A 6 -1.52 -0.06 8.10
C ALA A 6 -2.59 -0.78 7.27
N PRO A 7 -3.70 -1.21 7.90
CA PRO A 7 -4.83 -1.75 7.16
C PRO A 7 -5.41 -0.67 6.23
N CYS A 8 -5.71 -1.05 4.99
CA CYS A 8 -6.28 -0.15 4.00
C CYS A 8 -7.44 -0.84 3.27
N GLN A 9 -8.33 -0.07 2.65
CA GLN A 9 -9.31 -0.60 1.71
C GLN A 9 -9.10 -0.02 0.30
N SER A 10 -8.40 1.10 0.21
CA SER A 10 -8.06 1.78 -1.04
C SER A 10 -6.72 2.50 -0.91
N ASP A 11 -6.09 2.87 -2.02
CA ASP A 11 -4.79 3.57 -2.03
C ASP A 11 -4.84 4.90 -1.27
N CYS A 12 -6.00 5.58 -1.25
CA CYS A 12 -6.20 6.81 -0.48
C CYS A 12 -6.17 6.61 1.04
N ASP A 13 -6.37 5.38 1.51
CA ASP A 13 -6.17 5.05 2.92
C ASP A 13 -4.68 5.06 3.28
N CYS A 14 -3.75 5.04 2.32
CA CYS A 14 -2.31 4.99 2.58
C CYS A 14 -1.67 6.39 2.56
N CYS A 15 -0.81 6.65 3.56
CA CYS A 15 -0.06 7.90 3.64
C CYS A 15 1.24 7.75 2.85
N GLY A 16 1.32 8.42 1.71
CA GLY A 16 2.54 8.50 0.91
C GLY A 16 2.24 8.30 -0.57
N TYR A 17 2.78 9.18 -1.41
CA TYR A 17 2.60 9.08 -2.87
C TYR A 17 3.24 7.83 -3.47
N SER A 18 4.19 7.23 -2.75
CA SER A 18 4.84 5.96 -3.10
C SER A 18 4.26 4.78 -2.33
N VAL A 19 3.07 4.91 -1.72
CA VAL A 19 2.43 3.84 -0.94
C VAL A 19 1.09 3.50 -1.56
N THR A 20 0.90 2.25 -1.92
CA THR A 20 -0.36 1.71 -2.44
C THR A 20 -0.94 0.69 -1.47
N CYS A 21 -2.26 0.50 -1.55
CA CYS A 21 -2.95 -0.51 -0.78
C CYS A 21 -2.75 -1.89 -1.44
N ASP A 22 -1.84 -2.69 -0.89
CA ASP A 22 -1.58 -4.04 -1.36
C ASP A 22 -2.45 -5.06 -0.63
N CYS A 23 -3.34 -5.70 -1.39
CA CYS A 23 -4.17 -6.82 -0.94
C CYS A 23 -3.58 -8.19 -1.30
N TYR A 24 -2.38 -8.23 -1.89
CA TYR A 24 -1.88 -9.44 -2.52
C TYR A 24 -1.32 -10.45 -1.48
N TRP A 25 -0.87 -9.97 -0.32
CA TRP A 25 -0.10 -10.79 0.64
C TRP A 25 -0.94 -11.39 1.79
N GLY A 26 -2.27 -11.23 1.80
CA GLY A 26 -3.11 -11.78 2.85
C GLY A 26 -4.61 -11.54 2.68
N ASN A 27 -5.40 -11.95 3.68
CA ASN A 27 -6.85 -11.69 3.74
C ASN A 27 -7.19 -10.22 4.07
N GLU A 28 -6.20 -9.44 4.49
CA GLU A 28 -6.35 -8.03 4.86
C GLU A 28 -5.38 -7.21 4.00
N CYS A 29 -5.93 -6.22 3.30
CA CYS A 29 -5.14 -5.30 2.51
C CYS A 29 -4.34 -4.37 3.41
N LYS A 30 -3.08 -4.12 3.04
CA LYS A 30 -2.16 -3.27 3.81
C LYS A 30 -1.45 -2.28 2.92
N CYS A 31 -1.23 -1.09 3.44
CA CYS A 31 -0.40 -0.10 2.80
C CYS A 31 1.02 -0.63 2.63
N ARG A 32 1.54 -0.66 1.40
CA ARG A 32 2.90 -1.09 1.08
C ARG A 32 3.52 -0.05 0.18
N GLU A 33 4.84 0.13 0.29
CA GLU A 33 5.57 0.92 -0.70
C GLU A 33 5.25 0.31 -2.08
N SER A 34 4.71 1.14 -2.96
CA SER A 34 4.60 0.87 -4.39
C SER A 34 5.99 0.52 -4.86
N ASN A 35 6.23 -0.74 -5.14
CA ASN A 35 7.54 -1.24 -5.56
C ASN A 35 7.85 -0.85 -7.02
N PHE A 36 7.44 0.36 -7.44
CA PHE A 36 7.69 0.97 -8.76
C PHE A 36 9.18 1.32 -8.98
N ALA A 37 10.08 0.65 -8.26
CA ALA A 37 11.53 0.64 -8.48
C ALA A 37 12.02 -0.60 -9.26
N ILE A 38 11.11 -1.50 -9.69
CA ILE A 38 11.44 -2.60 -10.63
C ILE A 38 10.50 -2.54 -11.82
N GLY A 39 10.72 -1.59 -12.75
CA GLY A 39 9.93 -1.58 -13.98
C GLY A 39 9.98 -0.37 -14.91
N MET A 40 10.77 0.68 -14.63
CA MET A 40 11.06 1.76 -15.59
C MET A 40 12.51 2.23 -15.48
#